data_AF-A0A8H4UXC2-F1
#
_entry.id   AF-A0A8H4UXC2-F1
#
_cell.length_a   1.000
_cell.length_b   1.000
_cell.length_c   1.000
_cell.angle_alpha   90.00
_cell.angle_beta   90.00
_cell.angle_gamma   90.00
#
_symmetry.space_group_name_H-M   'P 1'
#
loop_
_entity.id
_entity.type
_entity.pdbx_description
1 polymer ?
#
loop_
_entity_poly.entity_id
_entity_poly.type
_entity_poly.pdbx_seq_one_letter_code
_entity_poly.pdbx_strand_id
1 'polypeptide(L)'
;MPSQIRSCLRVARQVATRQNKHQQFLARTFSSSVRRCEINKVLPSAEEAIKDLKSNSTVLAGGFGLCGVPDTLINAVRAKPEITGLTA
;
A
#
# COMPACT_ATOMS: atom_id res chain seq x y z
N MET A 1 4.46 48.86 -24.00
CA MET A 1 4.86 47.57 -23.40
C MET A 1 4.75 47.65 -21.89
N PRO A 2 3.57 47.34 -21.29
CA PRO A 2 3.47 47.29 -19.83
C PRO A 2 4.25 46.08 -19.32
N SER A 3 5.18 46.33 -18.40
CA SER A 3 6.11 45.33 -17.87
C SER A 3 5.37 44.18 -17.18
N GLN A 4 5.87 42.96 -17.40
CA GLN A 4 5.39 41.70 -16.82
C GLN A 4 5.19 41.79 -15.28
N ILE A 5 5.94 42.66 -14.61
CA ILE A 5 5.87 42.93 -13.17
C ILE A 5 4.49 43.48 -12.74
N ARG A 6 3.82 44.28 -13.59
CA ARG A 6 2.54 44.92 -13.24
C ARG A 6 1.33 43.98 -13.35
N SER A 7 1.44 42.89 -14.13
CA SER A 7 0.42 41.83 -14.20
C SER A 7 0.52 40.89 -13.00
N CYS A 8 1.73 40.53 -12.55
CA CYS A 8 1.93 39.67 -11.39
C CYS A 8 1.36 40.26 -10.09
N LEU A 9 1.51 41.58 -9.89
CA LEU A 9 1.02 42.27 -8.68
C LEU A 9 -0.52 42.37 -8.61
N ARG A 10 -1.23 42.40 -9.74
CA ARG A 10 -2.72 42.42 -9.73
C ARG A 10 -3.32 41.06 -9.35
N VAL A 11 -2.71 39.96 -9.78
CA VAL A 11 -3.14 38.59 -9.42
C VAL A 11 -2.88 38.32 -7.94
N ALA A 12 -1.70 38.70 -7.43
CA ALA A 12 -1.37 38.53 -6.01
C ALA A 12 -2.34 39.28 -5.07
N ARG A 13 -2.81 40.46 -5.48
CA ARG A 13 -3.78 41.26 -4.71
C ARG A 13 -5.21 40.70 -4.75
N GLN A 14 -5.59 40.02 -5.83
CA GLN A 14 -6.88 39.31 -5.93
C GLN A 14 -6.91 38.03 -5.08
N VAL A 15 -5.77 37.36 -4.92
CA VAL A 15 -5.65 36.14 -4.09
C VAL A 15 -5.63 36.47 -2.59
N ALA A 16 -4.96 37.57 -2.19
CA ALA A 16 -4.86 37.94 -0.77
C ALA A 16 -6.17 38.46 -0.14
N THR A 17 -7.13 38.92 -0.95
CA THR A 17 -8.36 39.58 -0.44
C THR A 17 -9.64 38.78 -0.60
N ARG A 18 -9.63 37.63 -1.29
CA ARG A 18 -10.80 36.75 -1.43
C ARG A 18 -10.63 35.43 -0.67
N GLN A 19 -11.07 35.43 0.59
CA GLN A 19 -11.49 34.21 1.28
C GLN A 19 -12.77 33.67 0.64
N ASN A 20 -12.66 32.97 -0.49
CA ASN A 20 -13.74 32.12 -0.99
C ASN A 20 -13.44 30.68 -0.57
N LYS A 21 -14.23 30.17 0.37
CA LYS A 21 -14.11 28.86 1.02
C LYS A 21 -14.23 27.64 0.09
N HIS A 22 -14.24 27.79 -1.24
CA HIS A 22 -14.52 26.73 -2.21
C HIS A 22 -13.65 26.88 -3.48
N GLN A 23 -12.33 26.83 -3.35
CA GLN A 23 -11.51 26.34 -4.45
C GLN A 23 -11.17 24.88 -4.17
N GLN A 24 -12.12 24.02 -4.50
CA GLN A 24 -11.88 22.59 -4.57
C GLN A 24 -10.90 22.35 -5.71
N PHE A 25 -9.62 22.27 -5.36
CA PHE A 25 -8.61 21.67 -6.20
C PHE A 25 -9.08 20.23 -6.43
N LEU A 26 -9.58 19.91 -7.63
CA LEU A 26 -9.97 18.56 -8.04
C LEU A 26 -8.71 17.70 -8.24
N ALA A 27 -7.89 17.57 -7.19
CA ALA A 27 -6.94 16.49 -7.10
C ALA A 27 -7.74 15.21 -6.92
N ARG A 28 -7.59 14.28 -7.86
CA ARG A 28 -8.06 12.91 -7.68
C ARG A 28 -7.38 12.36 -6.44
N THR A 29 -8.08 12.33 -5.31
CA THR A 29 -7.60 11.66 -4.13
C THR A 29 -7.62 10.17 -4.46
N PHE A 30 -6.44 9.58 -4.70
CA PHE A 30 -6.33 8.13 -4.58
C PHE A 30 -6.84 7.76 -3.19
N SER A 31 -7.46 6.58 -3.05
CA SER A 31 -7.91 6.05 -1.77
C SER A 31 -6.69 5.78 -0.88
N SER A 32 -6.10 6.83 -0.34
CA SER A 32 -5.13 6.78 0.73
C SER A 32 -5.96 6.67 2.00
N SER A 33 -6.30 5.44 2.37
CA SER A 33 -6.71 5.19 3.75
C SER A 33 -5.63 5.80 4.66
N VAL A 34 -6.06 6.53 5.69
CA VAL A 34 -5.14 7.09 6.69
C VAL A 34 -4.28 5.95 7.21
N ARG A 35 -2.95 6.12 7.19
CA ARG A 35 -2.00 5.16 7.76
C ARG A 35 -2.38 4.98 9.24
N ARG A 36 -3.07 3.90 9.59
CA ARG A 36 -3.20 3.51 10.99
C ARG A 36 -1.82 2.99 11.39
N CYS A 37 -1.06 3.80 12.13
CA CYS A 37 0.25 3.38 12.64
C CYS A 37 0.17 2.10 13.50
N GLU A 38 -1.01 1.76 14.01
CA GLU A 38 -1.20 0.65 14.96
C GLU A 38 -1.29 -0.74 14.31
N ILE A 39 -1.75 -0.88 13.06
CA ILE A 39 -1.91 -2.20 12.42
C ILE A 39 -0.80 -2.42 11.39
N ASN A 40 0.34 -2.93 11.86
CA ASN A 40 1.43 -3.37 10.99
C ASN A 40 1.27 -4.86 10.65
N LYS A 41 1.12 -5.18 9.35
CA LYS A 41 1.06 -6.56 8.84
C LYS A 41 2.35 -7.00 8.15
N VAL A 42 3.37 -6.15 8.16
CA VAL A 42 4.70 -6.49 7.64
C VAL A 42 5.42 -7.28 8.72
N LEU A 43 5.70 -8.54 8.40
CA LEU A 43 6.46 -9.42 9.28
C LEU A 43 7.94 -9.43 8.86
N PRO A 44 8.86 -9.58 9.81
CA PRO A 44 10.30 -9.53 9.54
C PRO A 44 10.82 -10.76 8.78
N SER A 45 10.11 -11.91 8.82
CA SER A 45 10.53 -13.13 8.13
C SER A 45 9.36 -14.02 7.68
N ALA A 46 9.64 -14.98 6.81
CA ALA A 46 8.67 -15.95 6.32
C ALA A 46 8.23 -16.94 7.41
N GLU A 47 9.14 -17.31 8.32
CA GLU A 47 8.89 -18.21 9.43
C GLU A 47 7.87 -17.63 10.41
N GLU A 48 7.94 -16.32 10.66
CA GLU A 48 6.96 -15.59 11.47
C GLU A 48 5.60 -15.51 10.77
N ALA A 49 5.57 -15.39 9.44
CA ALA A 49 4.33 -15.36 8.67
C ALA A 49 3.56 -16.69 8.73
N ILE A 50 4.26 -17.81 8.83
CA ILE A 50 3.65 -19.15 8.89
C ILE A 50 3.58 -19.72 10.31
N LYS A 51 3.87 -18.94 11.35
CA LYS A 51 3.96 -19.43 12.74
C LYS A 51 2.68 -20.13 13.24
N ASP A 52 1.52 -19.67 12.76
CA ASP A 52 0.21 -20.16 13.18
C ASP A 52 -0.35 -21.25 12.24
N LEU A 53 0.42 -21.68 11.22
CA LEU A 53 0.03 -22.71 10.27
C LEU A 53 0.04 -24.09 10.92
N LYS A 54 -1.08 -24.82 10.82
CA LYS A 54 -1.26 -26.15 11.43
C LYS A 54 -1.28 -27.24 10.37
N SER A 55 -0.91 -28.45 10.78
CA SER A 55 -1.10 -29.67 9.96
C SER A 55 -2.56 -29.85 9.58
N ASN A 56 -2.79 -30.47 8.42
CA ASN A 56 -4.12 -30.68 7.82
C ASN A 56 -4.90 -29.41 7.47
N SER A 57 -4.23 -28.26 7.35
CA SER A 57 -4.84 -27.02 6.86
C SER A 57 -5.01 -27.03 5.34
N THR A 58 -6.05 -26.37 4.84
CA THR A 58 -6.18 -26.03 3.42
C THR A 58 -5.43 -24.74 3.12
N VAL A 59 -4.47 -24.79 2.20
CA VAL A 59 -3.62 -23.66 1.83
C VAL A 59 -3.90 -23.27 0.39
N LEU A 60 -4.28 -22.02 0.17
CA LEU A 60 -4.47 -21.47 -1.17
C LEU A 60 -3.18 -20.76 -1.60
N ALA A 61 -2.58 -21.21 -2.70
CA ALA A 61 -1.38 -20.61 -3.27
C ALA A 61 -1.67 -20.02 -4.66
N GLY A 62 -1.16 -18.82 -4.91
CA GLY A 62 -1.21 -18.19 -6.23
C GLY A 62 -0.01 -18.56 -7.11
N GLY A 63 -0.16 -18.35 -8.43
CA GLY A 63 0.90 -18.54 -9.42
C GLY A 63 0.43 -19.31 -10.67
N PHE A 64 1.19 -19.20 -11.76
CA PHE A 64 1.01 -19.99 -12.99
C PHE A 64 2.35 -20.58 -13.42
N GLY A 65 2.51 -21.91 -13.30
CA GLY A 65 3.80 -22.56 -13.46
C GLY A 65 4.81 -22.04 -12.43
N LEU A 66 5.82 -21.31 -12.89
CA LEU A 66 6.82 -20.64 -12.03
C LEU A 66 6.58 -19.12 -11.89
N CYS A 67 5.61 -18.56 -12.60
CA CYS A 67 5.34 -17.12 -12.55
C CYS A 67 4.41 -16.78 -11.38
N GLY A 68 4.84 -15.86 -10.51
CA GLY A 68 4.02 -15.35 -9.40
C GLY A 68 3.84 -16.32 -8.23
N VAL A 69 4.70 -17.33 -8.12
CA VAL A 69 4.67 -18.32 -7.03
C VAL A 69 5.29 -17.71 -5.76
N PRO A 70 4.69 -17.91 -4.57
CA PRO A 70 5.24 -17.42 -3.30
C PRO A 70 6.40 -18.29 -2.79
N ASP A 71 7.49 -18.39 -3.55
CA ASP A 71 8.62 -19.30 -3.29
C ASP A 71 9.22 -19.16 -1.88
N THR A 72 9.35 -17.93 -1.37
CA THR A 72 9.88 -17.67 -0.04
C THR A 72 9.04 -18.34 1.06
N LEU A 73 7.71 -18.33 0.93
CA LEU A 73 6.81 -18.96 1.89
C LEU A 73 6.80 -20.48 1.72
N ILE A 74 6.83 -20.99 0.49
CA ILE A 74 6.91 -22.43 0.21
C ILE A 74 8.18 -23.03 0.82
N ASN A 75 9.31 -22.34 0.69
CA ASN A 75 10.58 -22.76 1.29
C ASN A 75 10.50 -22.76 2.83
N ALA A 76 9.86 -21.77 3.44
CA ALA A 76 9.67 -21.72 4.89
C ALA A 76 8.78 -22.87 5.41
N VAL A 77 7.72 -23.23 4.69
CA VAL A 77 6.88 -24.40 5.03
C VAL A 77 7.66 -25.69 4.85
N ARG A 78 8.42 -25.83 3.76
CA ARG A 78 9.27 -27.00 3.51
C ARG A 78 10.31 -27.22 4.60
N ALA A 79 10.81 -26.16 5.22
CA ALA A 79 11.78 -26.22 6.31
C ALA A 79 11.19 -26.72 7.65
N LYS A 80 9.85 -26.77 7.78
CA LYS A 80 9.12 -27.17 9.00
C LYS A 80 8.50 -28.58 8.84
N PRO A 81 9.22 -29.66 9.23
CA PRO A 81 8.73 -31.03 9.06
C PRO A 81 7.49 -31.35 9.91
N GLU A 82 7.21 -30.56 10.95
CA GLU A 82 6.01 -30.70 11.78
C GLU A 82 4.70 -30.40 11.04
N ILE A 83 4.75 -29.65 9.92
CA ILE A 83 3.58 -29.28 9.14
C ILE A 83 3.34 -30.34 8.06
N THR A 84 2.31 -31.18 8.27
CA THR A 84 2.00 -32.30 7.38
C THR A 84 0.53 -32.33 6.96
N GLY A 85 0.23 -33.06 5.89
CA GLY A 85 -1.16 -33.31 5.46
C GLY A 85 -1.88 -32.09 4.89
N LEU A 86 -1.16 -31.09 4.37
CA LEU A 86 -1.77 -29.91 3.78
C LEU A 86 -2.59 -30.27 2.53
N THR A 87 -3.77 -29.65 2.41
CA THR A 87 -4.57 -29.69 1.18
C THR A 87 -4.25 -28.44 0.35
N ALA A 88 -3.86 -28.64 -0.90
CA ALA A 88 -3.50 -27.57 -1.85
C ALA A 88 -4.56 -27.42 -2.94
#